data_AF-A0A3N5MIF4-F1
#
_entry.id   AF-A0A3N5MIF4-F1
#
_cell.length_a   1.000
_cell.length_b   1.000
_cell.length_c   1.000
_cell.angle_alpha   90.00
_cell.angle_beta   90.00
_cell.angle_gamma   90.00
#
_symmetry.space_group_name_H-M   'P 1'
#
loop_
_entity.id
_entity.type
_entity.pdbx_description
1 polymer ?
#
loop_
_entity_poly.entity_id
_entity_poly.type
_entity_poly.pdbx_seq_one_letter_code
_entity_poly.pdbx_strand_id
1 'polypeptide(L)'
;MRRETDSRRSSGDWRIGQWLRGAVVAIAALLPFVVWPGIERPFSTPKIFLLGGFDIVAAGVAFSTGHFKWPSLPRGFQVSLIAWAGALGASSLVGEFVSPQVVGVALCPLVWFVLVAGIQPKPEHLAAGVVGACAGLSLIALLQYSGLDPFRLLGWTTPAYGSPRMRVFGTLGNPNFVAAFLAGALPVSVVLRRWLSRRALVALAIALPTAALLATGSRAGLLAATSLLIWLGIVRRFRGWRPIIAGVLVLLGLLPLMPARALAPTLSGRLYIWRVTSSHLLERPLFGYGPGAFEAKFIEWETAYWREGRGSADQRQFAGLQAHAHNDYLEVLVDRGWVGLLSLLVLIASFLVFAFQQTTRSPTGLMAAGSAGLVALATVAFVDFPLHRPTELCLFWTLIAVVYLEAEQRTSAAGS
;
A
#
# COMPACT_ATOMS: atom_id res chain seq x y z
N MET A 1 -2.68 -11.58 -50.80
CA MET A 1 -3.67 -10.72 -50.11
C MET A 1 -4.28 -11.32 -48.84
N ARG A 2 -5.14 -12.37 -48.85
CA ARG A 2 -5.73 -12.91 -47.58
C ARG A 2 -4.71 -13.39 -46.52
N ARG A 3 -3.60 -14.02 -46.94
CA ARG A 3 -2.53 -14.48 -46.01
C ARG A 3 -1.67 -13.35 -45.42
N GLU A 4 -1.52 -12.23 -46.14
CA GLU A 4 -0.77 -11.06 -45.63
C GLU A 4 -1.62 -10.21 -44.69
N THR A 5 -2.93 -10.15 -44.90
CA THR A 5 -3.85 -9.48 -43.97
C THR A 5 -3.97 -10.24 -42.64
N ASP A 6 -3.91 -11.57 -42.66
CA ASP A 6 -3.93 -12.40 -41.45
C ASP A 6 -2.62 -12.33 -40.66
N SER A 7 -1.46 -12.34 -41.35
CA SER A 7 -0.16 -12.20 -40.67
C SER A 7 0.05 -10.80 -40.09
N ARG A 8 -0.44 -9.75 -40.76
CA ARG A 8 -0.42 -8.38 -40.21
C ARG A 8 -1.37 -8.21 -39.03
N ARG A 9 -2.59 -8.76 -39.09
CA ARG A 9 -3.53 -8.75 -37.95
C ARG A 9 -2.97 -9.50 -36.75
N SER A 10 -2.42 -10.70 -36.92
CA SER A 10 -1.84 -11.46 -35.80
C SER A 10 -0.59 -10.77 -35.21
N SER A 11 0.22 -10.10 -36.04
CA SER A 11 1.37 -9.34 -35.57
C SER A 11 1.00 -8.07 -34.81
N GLY A 12 -0.08 -7.38 -35.20
CA GLY A 12 -0.58 -6.18 -34.52
C GLY A 12 -1.23 -6.52 -33.18
N ASP A 13 -2.00 -7.60 -33.14
CA ASP A 13 -2.68 -8.08 -31.94
C ASP A 13 -1.68 -8.52 -30.85
N TRP A 14 -0.67 -9.32 -31.23
CA TRP A 14 0.43 -9.69 -30.35
C TRP A 14 1.17 -8.46 -29.79
N ARG A 15 1.41 -7.42 -30.61
CA ARG A 15 2.07 -6.18 -30.16
C ARG A 15 1.24 -5.51 -29.08
N ILE A 16 -0.07 -5.36 -29.29
CA ILE A 16 -0.98 -4.70 -28.33
C ILE A 16 -0.93 -5.40 -26.97
N GLY A 17 -1.02 -6.73 -26.95
CA GLY A 17 -0.93 -7.49 -25.70
C GLY A 17 0.39 -7.30 -24.96
N GLN A 18 1.52 -7.16 -25.67
CA GLN A 18 2.81 -6.85 -25.06
C GLN A 18 2.87 -5.42 -24.53
N TRP A 19 2.37 -4.44 -25.29
CA TRP A 19 2.28 -3.05 -24.86
C TRP A 19 1.45 -2.90 -23.59
N LEU A 20 0.28 -3.54 -23.51
CA LEU A 20 -0.57 -3.51 -22.31
C LEU A 20 0.16 -4.05 -21.08
N ARG A 21 0.79 -5.23 -21.19
CA ARG A 21 1.57 -5.81 -20.09
C ARG A 21 2.74 -4.92 -19.67
N GLY A 22 3.43 -4.32 -20.64
CA GLY A 22 4.51 -3.37 -20.40
C GLY A 22 4.02 -2.09 -19.71
N ALA A 23 2.88 -1.55 -20.13
CA ALA A 23 2.27 -0.35 -19.58
C ALA A 23 1.83 -0.55 -18.13
N VAL A 24 1.24 -1.70 -17.80
CA VAL A 24 0.96 -2.08 -16.40
C VAL A 24 2.24 -2.08 -15.57
N VAL A 25 3.32 -2.71 -16.03
CA VAL A 25 4.59 -2.71 -15.29
C VAL A 25 5.14 -1.28 -15.13
N ALA A 26 5.01 -0.44 -16.16
CA ALA A 26 5.44 0.95 -16.12
C ALA A 26 4.64 1.77 -15.10
N ILE A 27 3.31 1.62 -15.02
CA ILE A 27 2.50 2.31 -14.01
C ILE A 27 2.89 1.87 -12.59
N ALA A 28 3.07 0.57 -12.35
CA ALA A 28 3.53 0.06 -11.05
C ALA A 28 4.88 0.68 -10.63
N ALA A 29 5.77 0.92 -11.60
CA ALA A 29 7.08 1.53 -11.37
C ALA A 29 7.01 3.05 -11.20
N LEU A 30 6.13 3.74 -11.95
CA LEU A 30 6.13 5.21 -12.06
C LEU A 30 5.18 5.89 -11.08
N LEU A 31 4.08 5.24 -10.67
CA LEU A 31 3.04 5.82 -9.82
C LEU A 31 3.59 6.52 -8.56
N PRO A 32 4.56 5.96 -7.81
CA PRO A 32 5.08 6.61 -6.61
C PRO A 32 5.74 7.96 -6.88
N PHE A 33 6.28 8.18 -8.08
CA PHE A 33 7.04 9.39 -8.43
C PHE A 33 6.16 10.53 -8.96
N VAL A 34 4.88 10.28 -9.22
CA VAL A 34 3.97 11.30 -9.76
C VAL A 34 3.66 12.33 -8.69
N VAL A 35 4.08 13.56 -8.93
CA VAL A 35 3.88 14.70 -8.03
C VAL A 35 3.54 15.92 -8.87
N TRP A 36 2.56 16.69 -8.42
CA TRP A 36 2.20 17.96 -9.03
C TRP A 36 2.32 19.06 -7.97
N PRO A 37 3.44 19.80 -7.91
CA PRO A 37 3.61 20.92 -6.99
C PRO A 37 2.56 22.01 -7.21
N GLY A 38 2.10 22.67 -6.14
CA GLY A 38 1.23 23.85 -6.21
C GLY A 38 -0.28 23.59 -6.12
N ILE A 39 -0.73 22.33 -6.14
CA ILE A 39 -2.12 21.97 -5.80
C ILE A 39 -2.25 21.64 -4.31
N GLU A 40 -3.48 21.59 -3.79
CA GLU A 40 -3.76 21.31 -2.37
C GLU A 40 -3.14 19.99 -1.86
N ARG A 41 -3.21 18.93 -2.66
CA ARG A 41 -2.75 17.57 -2.32
C ARG A 41 -1.73 17.06 -3.36
N PRO A 42 -0.53 17.64 -3.41
CA PRO A 42 0.43 17.47 -4.52
C PRO A 42 0.98 16.05 -4.64
N PHE A 43 0.96 15.28 -3.54
CA PHE A 43 1.48 13.91 -3.48
C PHE A 43 0.41 12.82 -3.63
N SER A 44 -0.89 13.16 -3.62
CA SER A 44 -1.98 12.17 -3.64
C SER A 44 -2.85 12.31 -4.89
N THR A 45 -3.39 13.51 -5.14
CA THR A 45 -4.32 13.78 -6.25
C THR A 45 -3.76 13.38 -7.63
N PRO A 46 -2.51 13.70 -7.99
CA PRO A 46 -1.96 13.33 -9.30
C PRO A 46 -1.84 11.82 -9.50
N LYS A 47 -1.61 11.07 -8.41
CA LYS A 47 -1.51 9.61 -8.44
C LYS A 47 -2.87 8.98 -8.71
N ILE A 48 -3.94 9.50 -8.09
CA ILE A 48 -5.31 9.04 -8.34
C ILE A 48 -5.71 9.33 -9.78
N PHE A 49 -5.42 10.52 -10.31
CA PHE A 49 -5.72 10.86 -11.70
C PHE A 49 -4.95 10.00 -12.69
N LEU A 50 -3.65 9.78 -12.49
CA LEU A 50 -2.87 8.89 -13.35
C LEU A 50 -3.44 7.46 -13.31
N LEU A 51 -3.69 6.92 -12.11
CA LEU A 51 -4.16 5.56 -11.94
C LEU A 51 -5.56 5.36 -12.56
N GLY A 52 -6.52 6.23 -12.21
CA GLY A 52 -7.88 6.15 -12.74
C GLY A 52 -7.94 6.38 -14.26
N GLY A 53 -7.17 7.36 -14.77
CA GLY A 53 -7.08 7.60 -16.21
C GLY A 53 -6.46 6.42 -16.96
N PHE A 54 -5.38 5.84 -16.42
CA PHE A 54 -4.79 4.62 -16.95
C PHE A 54 -5.76 3.44 -16.93
N ASP A 55 -6.43 3.20 -15.80
CA ASP A 55 -7.37 2.08 -15.63
C ASP A 55 -8.48 2.13 -16.69
N ILE A 56 -9.07 3.30 -16.93
CA ILE A 56 -10.13 3.48 -17.94
C ILE A 56 -9.59 3.18 -19.35
N VAL A 57 -8.46 3.78 -19.73
CA VAL A 57 -7.89 3.62 -21.07
C VAL A 57 -7.44 2.18 -21.31
N ALA A 58 -6.68 1.62 -20.37
CA ALA A 58 -6.16 0.27 -20.49
C ALA A 58 -7.28 -0.79 -20.45
N ALA A 59 -8.32 -0.61 -19.64
CA ALA A 59 -9.51 -1.46 -19.70
C ALA A 59 -10.20 -1.38 -21.07
N GLY A 60 -10.43 -0.17 -21.59
CA GLY A 60 -11.03 0.03 -22.92
C GLY A 60 -10.24 -0.65 -24.04
N VAL A 61 -8.92 -0.52 -24.03
CA VAL A 61 -8.04 -1.19 -25.00
C VAL A 61 -8.05 -2.71 -24.79
N ALA A 62 -7.92 -3.20 -23.56
CA ALA A 62 -7.86 -4.62 -23.27
C ALA A 62 -9.18 -5.33 -23.66
N PHE A 63 -10.33 -4.72 -23.39
CA PHE A 63 -11.63 -5.27 -23.77
C PHE A 63 -11.87 -5.24 -25.28
N SER A 64 -11.60 -4.10 -25.95
CA SER A 64 -11.84 -3.96 -27.39
C SER A 64 -10.93 -4.83 -28.25
N THR A 65 -9.76 -5.22 -27.72
CA THR A 65 -8.77 -6.06 -28.42
C THR A 65 -8.74 -7.50 -27.92
N GLY A 66 -9.64 -7.90 -27.01
CA GLY A 66 -9.71 -9.28 -26.50
C GLY A 66 -8.52 -9.71 -25.63
N HIS A 67 -7.72 -8.76 -25.13
CA HIS A 67 -6.54 -9.01 -24.28
C HIS A 67 -6.86 -9.04 -22.78
N PHE A 68 -8.14 -9.07 -22.41
CA PHE A 68 -8.59 -9.22 -21.04
C PHE A 68 -9.18 -10.61 -20.81
N LYS A 69 -8.69 -11.31 -19.79
CA LYS A 69 -9.26 -12.57 -19.30
C LYS A 69 -9.80 -12.38 -17.89
N TRP A 70 -11.05 -12.78 -17.63
CA TRP A 70 -11.61 -12.69 -16.28
C TRP A 70 -10.80 -13.57 -15.30
N PRO A 71 -10.27 -13.00 -14.21
CA PRO A 71 -9.43 -13.75 -13.30
C PRO A 71 -10.25 -14.79 -12.51
N SER A 72 -9.82 -16.05 -12.55
CA SER A 72 -10.39 -17.15 -11.76
C SER A 72 -9.88 -17.10 -10.31
N LEU A 73 -10.31 -16.07 -9.58
CA LEU A 73 -9.95 -15.88 -8.17
C LEU A 73 -10.58 -16.97 -7.27
N PRO A 74 -9.96 -17.33 -6.13
CA PRO A 74 -10.56 -18.24 -5.17
C PRO A 74 -11.93 -17.74 -4.69
N ARG A 75 -12.94 -18.62 -4.60
CA ARG A 75 -14.32 -18.24 -4.23
C ARG A 75 -14.41 -17.40 -2.97
N GLY A 76 -13.68 -17.78 -1.92
CA GLY A 76 -13.65 -17.02 -0.65
C GLY A 76 -13.13 -15.59 -0.82
N PHE A 77 -12.13 -15.40 -1.68
CA PHE A 77 -11.58 -14.08 -1.99
C PHE A 77 -12.50 -13.27 -2.91
N GLN A 78 -13.20 -13.90 -3.85
CA GLN A 78 -14.22 -13.24 -4.68
C GLN A 78 -15.37 -12.69 -3.83
N VAL A 79 -15.93 -13.52 -2.94
CA VAL A 79 -17.04 -13.11 -2.07
C VAL A 79 -16.62 -11.97 -1.14
N SER A 80 -15.43 -12.05 -0.56
CA SER A 80 -14.94 -10.98 0.33
C SER A 80 -14.64 -9.68 -0.41
N LEU A 81 -14.18 -9.74 -1.66
CA LEU A 81 -13.99 -8.59 -2.54
C LEU A 81 -15.31 -7.88 -2.84
N ILE A 82 -16.34 -8.65 -3.21
CA ILE A 82 -17.69 -8.14 -3.47
C ILE A 82 -18.28 -7.54 -2.19
N ALA A 83 -18.12 -8.21 -1.05
CA ALA A 83 -18.59 -7.69 0.24
C ALA A 83 -17.90 -6.37 0.62
N TRP A 84 -16.59 -6.26 0.40
CA TRP A 84 -15.84 -5.03 0.69
C TRP A 84 -16.25 -3.87 -0.22
N ALA A 85 -16.36 -4.11 -1.53
CA ALA A 85 -16.84 -3.11 -2.48
C ALA A 85 -18.30 -2.71 -2.20
N GLY A 86 -19.15 -3.68 -1.86
CA GLY A 86 -20.54 -3.46 -1.47
C GLY A 86 -20.66 -2.64 -0.18
N ALA A 87 -19.81 -2.89 0.83
CA ALA A 87 -19.80 -2.11 2.06
C ALA A 87 -19.38 -0.66 1.81
N LEU A 88 -18.38 -0.41 0.96
CA LEU A 88 -18.00 0.94 0.51
C LEU A 88 -19.16 1.63 -0.22
N GLY A 89 -19.83 0.91 -1.14
CA GLY A 89 -20.98 1.44 -1.87
C GLY A 89 -22.16 1.78 -0.96
N ALA A 90 -22.54 0.87 -0.06
CA ALA A 90 -23.62 1.07 0.90
C ALA A 90 -23.33 2.28 1.83
N SER A 91 -22.12 2.36 2.37
CA SER A 91 -21.65 3.50 3.16
C SER A 91 -21.67 4.82 2.38
N SER A 92 -21.33 4.79 1.09
CA SER A 92 -21.43 5.97 0.22
C SER A 92 -22.88 6.40 -0.04
N LEU A 93 -23.84 5.46 -0.03
CA LEU A 93 -25.25 5.76 -0.30
C LEU A 93 -25.98 6.29 0.94
N VAL A 94 -25.64 5.79 2.13
CA VAL A 94 -26.36 6.11 3.38
C VAL A 94 -25.59 7.06 4.29
N GLY A 95 -24.31 7.30 4.01
CA GLY A 95 -23.44 8.16 4.80
C GLY A 95 -23.82 9.63 4.72
N GLU A 96 -23.48 10.38 5.77
CA GLU A 96 -23.61 11.84 5.84
C GLU A 96 -22.57 12.55 4.97
N PHE A 97 -21.41 11.91 4.73
CA PHE A 97 -20.30 12.46 3.97
C PHE A 97 -19.84 11.48 2.90
N VAL A 98 -19.58 11.99 1.70
CA VAL A 98 -18.96 11.21 0.63
C VAL A 98 -17.91 12.07 -0.03
N SER A 99 -16.64 11.80 0.25
CA SER A 99 -15.53 12.43 -0.44
C SER A 99 -15.20 11.67 -1.74
N PRO A 100 -15.38 12.28 -2.93
CA PRO A 100 -15.03 11.63 -4.20
C PRO A 100 -13.56 11.22 -4.25
N GLN A 101 -12.70 11.97 -3.57
CA GLN A 101 -11.28 11.64 -3.50
C GLN A 101 -11.03 10.38 -2.67
N VAL A 102 -11.66 10.22 -1.50
CA VAL A 102 -11.51 9.02 -0.66
C VAL A 102 -12.09 7.79 -1.35
N VAL A 103 -13.23 7.94 -2.02
CA VAL A 103 -13.81 6.90 -2.87
C VAL A 103 -12.84 6.52 -4.00
N GLY A 104 -12.23 7.51 -4.67
CA GLY A 104 -11.22 7.29 -5.70
C GLY A 104 -9.97 6.57 -5.18
N VAL A 105 -9.48 6.93 -4.00
CA VAL A 105 -8.37 6.22 -3.34
C VAL A 105 -8.72 4.76 -3.10
N ALA A 106 -9.96 4.43 -2.74
CA ALA A 106 -10.38 3.05 -2.52
C ALA A 106 -10.61 2.27 -3.83
N LEU A 107 -11.26 2.89 -4.83
CA LEU A 107 -11.71 2.22 -6.04
C LEU A 107 -10.63 2.10 -7.13
N CYS A 108 -9.82 3.14 -7.39
CA CYS A 108 -8.81 3.06 -8.46
C CYS A 108 -7.80 1.91 -8.21
N PRO A 109 -7.22 1.74 -7.01
CA PRO A 109 -6.36 0.58 -6.73
C PRO A 109 -7.06 -0.79 -6.84
N LEU A 110 -8.36 -0.86 -6.57
CA LEU A 110 -9.15 -2.08 -6.78
C LEU A 110 -9.33 -2.38 -8.28
N VAL A 111 -9.69 -1.38 -9.08
CA VAL A 111 -9.83 -1.52 -10.54
C VAL A 111 -8.48 -1.90 -11.15
N TRP A 112 -7.40 -1.24 -10.72
CA TRP A 112 -6.04 -1.61 -11.02
C TRP A 112 -5.78 -3.11 -10.78
N PHE A 113 -6.11 -3.65 -9.60
CA PHE A 113 -5.95 -5.08 -9.33
C PHE A 113 -6.68 -5.96 -10.34
N VAL A 114 -7.96 -5.69 -10.59
CA VAL A 114 -8.78 -6.47 -11.54
C VAL A 114 -8.18 -6.40 -12.94
N LEU A 115 -7.72 -5.22 -13.35
CA LEU A 115 -7.09 -4.99 -14.64
C LEU A 115 -5.76 -5.73 -14.78
N VAL A 116 -4.87 -5.65 -13.79
CA VAL A 116 -3.60 -6.39 -13.76
C VAL A 116 -3.85 -7.89 -13.78
N ALA A 117 -4.79 -8.39 -12.97
CA ALA A 117 -5.15 -9.80 -12.92
C ALA A 117 -5.72 -10.30 -14.26
N GLY A 118 -6.43 -9.45 -15.01
CA GLY A 118 -6.99 -9.83 -16.32
C GLY A 118 -6.08 -9.63 -17.53
N ILE A 119 -5.15 -8.66 -17.50
CA ILE A 119 -4.11 -8.47 -18.52
C ILE A 119 -2.99 -9.52 -18.38
N GLN A 120 -2.81 -10.04 -17.17
CA GLN A 120 -1.85 -11.11 -16.82
C GLN A 120 -0.40 -10.78 -17.23
N PRO A 121 0.20 -9.67 -16.79
CA PRO A 121 1.64 -9.46 -16.96
C PRO A 121 2.43 -10.57 -16.24
N LYS A 122 3.69 -10.79 -16.64
CA LYS A 122 4.54 -11.72 -15.89
C LYS A 122 4.74 -11.20 -14.46
N PRO A 123 4.52 -12.02 -13.41
CA PRO A 123 4.64 -11.58 -12.02
C PRO A 123 6.05 -11.08 -11.70
N GLU A 124 7.09 -11.62 -12.35
CA GLU A 124 8.47 -11.17 -12.19
C GLU A 124 8.70 -9.77 -12.75
N HIS A 125 8.05 -9.40 -13.85
CA HIS A 125 8.17 -8.05 -14.41
C HIS A 125 7.44 -7.04 -13.52
N LEU A 126 6.26 -7.40 -13.00
CA LEU A 126 5.52 -6.57 -12.07
C LEU A 126 6.31 -6.38 -10.75
N ALA A 127 6.90 -7.45 -10.24
CA ALA A 127 7.80 -7.43 -9.09
C ALA A 127 9.03 -6.55 -9.35
N ALA A 128 9.64 -6.63 -10.54
CA ALA A 128 10.75 -5.77 -10.93
C ALA A 128 10.35 -4.29 -10.98
N GLY A 129 9.13 -3.97 -11.45
CA GLY A 129 8.58 -2.61 -11.39
C GLY A 129 8.44 -2.09 -9.96
N VAL A 130 7.88 -2.90 -9.05
CA VAL A 130 7.77 -2.58 -7.61
C VAL A 130 9.15 -2.37 -6.97
N VAL A 131 10.13 -3.22 -7.30
CA VAL A 131 11.52 -3.06 -6.84
C VAL A 131 12.14 -1.78 -7.37
N GLY A 132 11.97 -1.48 -8.66
CA GLY A 132 12.50 -0.26 -9.27
C GLY A 132 11.93 0.99 -8.59
N ALA A 133 10.62 1.00 -8.33
CA ALA A 133 9.96 2.04 -7.56
C ALA A 133 10.51 2.16 -6.14
N CYS A 134 10.69 1.03 -5.45
CA CYS A 134 11.26 0.96 -4.12
C CYS A 134 12.68 1.56 -4.08
N ALA A 135 13.54 1.18 -5.02
CA ALA A 135 14.90 1.69 -5.14
C ALA A 135 14.93 3.19 -5.45
N GLY A 136 14.14 3.66 -6.42
CA GLY A 136 14.08 5.08 -6.75
C GLY A 136 13.53 5.94 -5.61
N LEU A 137 12.48 5.47 -4.92
CA LEU A 137 11.94 6.19 -3.76
C LEU A 137 12.95 6.23 -2.60
N SER A 138 13.69 5.13 -2.40
CA SER A 138 14.76 5.06 -1.41
C SER A 138 15.88 6.06 -1.70
N LEU A 139 16.28 6.20 -2.97
CA LEU A 139 17.27 7.18 -3.39
C LEU A 139 16.80 8.61 -3.10
N ILE A 140 15.55 8.96 -3.48
CA ILE A 140 14.98 10.29 -3.20
C ILE A 140 14.94 10.57 -1.70
N ALA A 141 14.50 9.60 -0.88
CA ALA A 141 14.45 9.73 0.57
C ALA A 141 15.85 9.95 1.18
N LEU A 142 16.87 9.22 0.71
CA LEU A 142 18.25 9.38 1.20
C LEU A 142 18.88 10.71 0.77
N LEU A 143 18.58 11.18 -0.44
CA LEU A 143 18.98 12.52 -0.90
C LEU A 143 18.38 13.61 0.01
N GLN A 144 17.08 13.52 0.28
CA GLN A 144 16.38 14.41 1.21
C GLN A 144 16.94 14.36 2.64
N TYR A 145 17.23 13.16 3.13
CA TYR A 145 17.87 12.96 4.44
C TYR A 145 19.25 13.63 4.51
N SER A 146 20.01 13.58 3.42
CA SER A 146 21.34 14.20 3.30
C SER A 146 21.28 15.71 3.04
N GLY A 147 20.09 16.31 2.94
CA GLY A 147 19.90 17.73 2.65
C GLY A 147 19.90 18.10 1.16
N LEU A 148 20.06 17.13 0.26
CA LEU A 148 20.04 17.28 -1.19
C LEU A 148 18.63 17.05 -1.75
N ASP A 149 17.63 17.80 -1.27
CA ASP A 149 16.23 17.63 -1.68
C ASP A 149 16.01 18.02 -3.16
N PRO A 150 15.64 17.09 -4.05
CA PRO A 150 15.38 17.39 -5.45
C PRO A 150 14.29 18.43 -5.65
N PHE A 151 13.29 18.48 -4.78
CA PHE A 151 12.21 19.46 -4.89
C PHE A 151 12.72 20.87 -4.58
N ARG A 152 13.57 21.01 -3.56
CA ARG A 152 14.23 22.28 -3.24
C ARG A 152 15.14 22.76 -4.36
N LEU A 153 15.89 21.86 -4.99
CA LEU A 153 16.73 22.18 -6.16
C LEU A 153 15.91 22.71 -7.35
N LEU A 154 14.67 22.25 -7.48
CA LEU A 154 13.72 22.71 -8.50
C LEU A 154 12.89 23.93 -8.06
N GLY A 155 13.25 24.58 -6.94
CA GLY A 155 12.59 25.78 -6.44
C GLY A 155 11.30 25.53 -5.65
N TRP A 156 10.92 24.27 -5.41
CA TRP A 156 9.77 23.95 -4.55
C TRP A 156 10.21 23.79 -3.10
N THR A 157 9.95 24.82 -2.30
CA THR A 157 10.12 24.75 -0.85
C THR A 157 8.84 24.20 -0.22
N THR A 158 8.94 23.06 0.44
CA THR A 158 7.86 22.55 1.27
C THR A 158 7.72 23.38 2.56
N PRO A 159 6.52 23.40 3.19
CA PRO A 159 6.29 24.16 4.41
C PRO A 159 7.29 23.82 5.53
N ALA A 160 7.56 24.78 6.41
CA ALA A 160 8.42 24.57 7.57
C ALA A 160 7.93 23.37 8.40
N TYR A 161 8.76 22.34 8.50
CA TYR A 161 8.37 21.12 9.18
C TYR A 161 8.60 21.19 10.69
N GLY A 162 7.64 20.74 11.48
CA GLY A 162 7.76 20.63 12.94
C GLY A 162 8.75 19.57 13.44
N SER A 163 9.40 18.80 12.56
CA SER A 163 10.42 17.81 12.93
C SER A 163 11.44 17.59 11.80
N PRO A 164 12.75 17.45 12.07
CA PRO A 164 13.77 17.21 11.04
C PRO A 164 13.48 16.01 10.14
N ARG A 165 12.87 14.95 10.67
CA ARG A 165 12.54 13.74 9.90
C ARG A 165 11.53 13.98 8.76
N MET A 166 10.71 15.03 8.89
CA MET A 166 9.69 15.36 7.88
C MET A 166 10.30 15.84 6.56
N ARG A 167 11.60 16.14 6.55
CA ARG A 167 12.37 16.37 5.32
C ARG A 167 12.42 15.11 4.44
N VAL A 168 12.30 13.91 5.03
CA VAL A 168 12.40 12.62 4.35
C VAL A 168 11.01 12.17 3.85
N PHE A 169 10.31 13.03 3.12
CA PHE A 169 8.94 12.77 2.67
C PHE A 169 8.84 12.01 1.34
N GLY A 170 9.98 11.74 0.70
CA GLY A 170 10.08 11.16 -0.63
C GLY A 170 9.23 11.92 -1.64
N THR A 171 8.56 11.19 -2.51
CA THR A 171 7.50 11.70 -3.40
C THR A 171 6.10 11.37 -2.87
N LEU A 172 6.00 10.94 -1.60
CA LEU A 172 4.76 10.50 -0.96
C LEU A 172 4.21 11.54 0.02
N GLY A 173 5.01 12.54 0.41
CA GLY A 173 4.56 13.66 1.23
C GLY A 173 4.66 13.45 2.74
N ASN A 174 5.08 12.26 3.20
CA ASN A 174 5.36 12.00 4.62
C ASN A 174 6.40 10.87 4.79
N PRO A 175 7.36 10.97 5.73
CA PRO A 175 8.29 9.88 6.03
C PRO A 175 7.63 8.56 6.43
N ASN A 176 6.45 8.59 7.05
CA ASN A 176 5.72 7.37 7.39
C ASN A 176 5.16 6.67 6.15
N PHE A 177 4.73 7.43 5.14
CA PHE A 177 4.22 6.89 3.87
C PHE A 177 5.35 6.24 3.07
N VAL A 178 6.51 6.90 3.03
CA VAL A 178 7.74 6.30 2.49
C VAL A 178 8.08 5.01 3.22
N ALA A 179 8.10 5.03 4.55
CA ALA A 179 8.40 3.84 5.33
C ALA A 179 7.42 2.68 5.08
N ALA A 180 6.12 2.97 4.98
CA ALA A 180 5.09 1.97 4.69
C ALA A 180 5.29 1.33 3.30
N PHE A 181 5.50 2.16 2.27
CA PHE A 181 5.78 1.68 0.91
C PHE A 181 7.04 0.81 0.87
N LEU A 182 8.15 1.29 1.44
CA LEU A 182 9.42 0.54 1.49
C LEU A 182 9.27 -0.77 2.26
N ALA A 183 8.58 -0.78 3.40
CA ALA A 183 8.37 -1.98 4.19
C ALA A 183 7.51 -3.02 3.44
N GLY A 184 6.49 -2.58 2.70
CA GLY A 184 5.67 -3.46 1.85
C GLY A 184 6.43 -4.01 0.64
N ALA A 185 7.30 -3.21 0.01
CA ALA A 185 8.04 -3.61 -1.19
C ALA A 185 9.36 -4.37 -0.91
N LEU A 186 9.97 -4.18 0.27
CA LEU A 186 11.26 -4.76 0.62
C LEU A 186 11.32 -6.30 0.50
N PRO A 187 10.32 -7.08 0.94
CA PRO A 187 10.35 -8.53 0.80
C PRO A 187 10.53 -9.00 -0.65
N VAL A 188 9.92 -8.29 -1.62
CA VAL A 188 10.02 -8.59 -3.06
C VAL A 188 11.46 -8.37 -3.55
N SER A 189 12.16 -7.37 -2.99
CA SER A 189 13.56 -7.06 -3.33
C SER A 189 14.52 -8.18 -2.94
N VAL A 190 14.21 -8.95 -1.89
CA VAL A 190 15.04 -10.09 -1.45
C VAL A 190 15.02 -11.24 -2.47
N VAL A 191 13.93 -11.38 -3.23
CA VAL A 191 13.73 -12.47 -4.20
C VAL A 191 14.45 -12.21 -5.54
N LEU A 192 14.93 -10.98 -5.75
CA LEU A 192 15.67 -10.58 -6.96
C LEU A 192 16.92 -11.40 -7.24
N ARG A 193 17.46 -12.13 -6.26
CA ARG A 193 18.57 -13.10 -6.47
C ARG A 193 18.29 -14.09 -7.59
N ARG A 194 17.00 -14.35 -7.87
CA ARG A 194 16.57 -15.26 -8.93
C ARG A 194 16.65 -14.63 -10.33
N TRP A 195 16.72 -13.31 -10.44
CA TRP A 195 16.59 -12.58 -11.72
C TRP A 195 17.79 -11.68 -12.03
N LEU A 196 18.51 -11.21 -11.01
CA LEU A 196 19.73 -10.43 -11.18
C LEU A 196 20.95 -11.36 -11.03
N SER A 197 21.76 -11.44 -12.08
CA SER A 197 23.00 -12.25 -12.09
C SER A 197 24.11 -11.68 -11.21
N ARG A 198 24.05 -10.39 -10.86
CA ARG A 198 25.08 -9.69 -10.09
C ARG A 198 24.71 -9.59 -8.61
N ARG A 199 25.49 -10.26 -7.74
CA ARG A 199 25.33 -10.22 -6.26
C ARG A 199 25.31 -8.78 -5.70
N ALA A 200 26.08 -7.87 -6.30
CA ALA A 200 26.12 -6.46 -5.91
C ALA A 200 24.78 -5.73 -6.14
N LEU A 201 24.07 -6.02 -7.23
CA LEU A 201 22.77 -5.38 -7.51
C LEU A 201 21.70 -5.84 -6.51
N VAL A 202 21.72 -7.10 -6.11
CA VAL A 202 20.83 -7.61 -5.06
C VAL A 202 21.17 -6.98 -3.72
N ALA A 203 22.45 -6.90 -3.37
CA ALA A 203 22.88 -6.26 -2.13
C ALA A 203 22.40 -4.80 -2.07
N LEU A 204 22.54 -4.07 -3.18
CA LEU A 204 22.05 -2.70 -3.30
C LEU A 204 20.52 -2.60 -3.19
N ALA A 205 19.78 -3.50 -3.84
CA ALA A 205 18.31 -3.54 -3.80
C ALA A 205 17.74 -3.82 -2.40
N ILE A 206 18.54 -4.38 -1.48
CA ILE A 206 18.17 -4.57 -0.08
C ILE A 206 18.70 -3.42 0.78
N ALA A 207 19.99 -3.08 0.64
CA ALA A 207 20.66 -2.08 1.47
C ALA A 207 20.04 -0.69 1.29
N LEU A 208 19.70 -0.31 0.07
CA LEU A 208 19.18 1.03 -0.23
C LEU A 208 17.80 1.28 0.42
N PRO A 209 16.78 0.40 0.27
CA PRO A 209 15.53 0.55 1.00
C PRO A 209 15.67 0.43 2.51
N THR A 210 16.56 -0.43 3.02
CA THR A 210 16.81 -0.51 4.47
C THR A 210 17.39 0.80 5.01
N ALA A 211 18.38 1.39 4.33
CA ALA A 211 18.95 2.68 4.72
C ALA A 211 17.91 3.80 4.67
N ALA A 212 17.11 3.86 3.61
CA ALA A 212 16.03 4.83 3.48
C ALA A 212 14.95 4.65 4.57
N LEU A 213 14.58 3.41 4.91
CA LEU A 213 13.65 3.10 5.99
C LEU A 213 14.15 3.65 7.33
N LEU A 214 15.44 3.45 7.64
CA LEU A 214 16.06 4.01 8.84
C LEU A 214 16.04 5.54 8.82
N ALA A 215 16.38 6.15 7.68
CA ALA A 215 16.40 7.60 7.49
C ALA A 215 15.03 8.27 7.71
N THR A 216 13.91 7.56 7.45
CA THR A 216 12.56 8.09 7.72
C THR A 216 12.27 8.31 9.22
N GLY A 217 13.00 7.64 10.11
CA GLY A 217 12.71 7.63 11.54
C GLY A 217 11.36 7.00 11.91
N SER A 218 10.73 6.24 11.02
CA SER A 218 9.40 5.65 11.25
C SER A 218 9.47 4.33 12.03
N ARG A 219 8.97 4.32 13.28
CA ARG A 219 8.84 3.08 14.06
C ARG A 219 7.81 2.10 13.50
N ALA A 220 6.81 2.58 12.74
CA ALA A 220 5.85 1.71 12.07
C ALA A 220 6.52 0.80 11.02
N GLY A 221 7.59 1.29 10.38
CA GLY A 221 8.41 0.48 9.47
C GLY A 221 9.09 -0.72 10.16
N LEU A 222 9.48 -0.56 11.43
CA LEU A 222 10.05 -1.67 12.21
C LEU A 222 8.99 -2.69 12.64
N LEU A 223 7.79 -2.21 13.01
CA LEU A 223 6.67 -3.08 13.30
C LEU A 223 6.33 -3.95 12.08
N ALA A 224 6.30 -3.36 10.89
CA ALA A 224 6.16 -4.08 9.62
C ALA A 224 7.30 -5.08 9.36
N ALA A 225 8.54 -4.70 9.65
CA ALA A 225 9.69 -5.58 9.50
C ALA A 225 9.62 -6.80 10.45
N THR A 226 9.10 -6.62 11.66
CA THR A 226 8.84 -7.73 12.58
C THR A 226 7.71 -8.63 12.08
N SER A 227 6.57 -8.06 11.66
CA SER A 227 5.42 -8.87 11.21
C SER A 227 5.69 -9.64 9.91
N LEU A 228 6.44 -9.06 8.96
CA LEU A 228 6.84 -9.77 7.75
C LEU A 228 7.77 -10.94 8.08
N LEU A 229 8.68 -10.80 9.05
CA LEU A 229 9.59 -11.88 9.46
C LEU A 229 8.84 -13.01 10.15
N ILE A 230 7.86 -12.68 11.01
CA ILE A 230 6.96 -13.65 11.62
C ILE A 230 6.17 -14.40 10.53
N TRP A 231 5.60 -13.69 9.58
CA TRP A 231 4.86 -14.31 8.46
C TRP A 231 5.73 -15.24 7.63
N LEU A 232 6.93 -14.80 7.26
CA LEU A 232 7.89 -15.66 6.55
C LEU A 232 8.27 -16.90 7.37
N GLY A 233 8.34 -16.77 8.70
CA GLY A 233 8.49 -17.90 9.61
C GLY A 233 7.31 -18.87 9.53
N ILE A 234 6.08 -18.37 9.66
CA ILE A 234 4.84 -19.16 9.57
C ILE A 234 4.76 -19.92 8.25
N VAL A 235 4.94 -19.22 7.12
CA VAL A 235 4.82 -19.82 5.78
C VAL A 235 5.93 -20.85 5.52
N ARG A 236 7.12 -20.67 6.10
CA ARG A 236 8.21 -21.65 6.06
C ARG A 236 8.12 -22.71 7.16
N ARG A 237 7.03 -22.76 7.93
CA ARG A 237 6.84 -23.66 9.09
C ARG A 237 8.01 -23.59 10.09
N PHE A 238 8.55 -22.40 10.29
CA PHE A 238 9.70 -22.08 11.14
C PHE A 238 10.98 -22.89 10.86
N ARG A 239 11.08 -23.54 9.69
CA ARG A 239 12.35 -24.11 9.22
C ARG A 239 13.30 -22.96 8.88
N GLY A 240 14.42 -22.89 9.60
CA GLY A 240 15.39 -21.79 9.46
C GLY A 240 14.97 -20.50 10.17
N TRP A 241 14.54 -20.59 11.44
CA TRP A 241 14.16 -19.43 12.28
C TRP A 241 15.36 -18.55 12.72
N ARG A 242 16.58 -19.10 12.73
CA ARG A 242 17.82 -18.38 13.09
C ARG A 242 18.02 -17.05 12.32
N PRO A 243 17.90 -16.99 10.97
CA PRO A 243 17.99 -15.74 10.23
C PRO A 243 16.84 -14.76 10.52
N ILE A 244 15.66 -15.24 10.91
CA ILE A 244 14.54 -14.37 11.34
C ILE A 244 14.92 -13.66 12.64
N ILE A 245 15.41 -14.41 13.63
CA ILE A 245 15.87 -13.81 14.89
C ILE A 245 17.04 -12.87 14.67
N ALA A 246 18.03 -13.28 13.87
CA ALA A 246 19.15 -12.40 13.53
C ALA A 246 18.65 -11.10 12.87
N GLY A 247 17.68 -11.18 11.96
CA GLY A 247 17.06 -10.01 11.34
C GLY A 247 16.35 -9.11 12.35
N VAL A 248 15.55 -9.67 13.27
CA VAL A 248 14.90 -8.90 14.34
C VAL A 248 15.92 -8.24 15.25
N LEU A 249 16.95 -8.96 15.69
CA LEU A 249 18.01 -8.42 16.55
C LEU A 249 18.77 -7.29 15.86
N VAL A 250 19.05 -7.42 14.56
CA VAL A 250 19.66 -6.33 13.77
C VAL A 250 18.73 -5.13 13.71
N LEU A 251 17.44 -5.31 13.43
CA LEU A 251 16.47 -4.21 13.41
C LEU A 251 16.36 -3.52 14.77
N LEU A 252 16.40 -4.28 15.87
CA LEU A 252 16.42 -3.74 17.23
C LEU A 252 17.72 -2.98 17.52
N GLY A 253 18.87 -3.49 17.08
CA GLY A 253 20.16 -2.81 17.21
C GLY A 253 20.26 -1.51 16.39
N LEU A 254 19.48 -1.38 15.32
CA LEU A 254 19.42 -0.18 14.48
C LEU A 254 18.46 0.91 15.02
N LEU A 255 17.60 0.59 15.99
CA LEU A 255 16.66 1.53 16.59
C LEU A 255 17.30 2.85 17.07
N PRO A 256 18.46 2.84 17.78
CA PRO A 256 19.08 4.06 18.29
C PRO A 256 19.59 4.99 17.18
N LEU A 257 19.79 4.48 15.97
CA LEU A 257 20.32 5.25 14.83
C LEU A 257 19.22 6.02 14.08
N MET A 258 17.94 5.74 14.36
CA MET A 258 16.82 6.35 13.65
C MET A 258 16.51 7.75 14.19
N PRO A 259 16.24 8.76 13.33
CA PRO A 259 15.75 10.08 13.74
C PRO A 259 14.27 10.03 14.15
N ALA A 260 13.92 9.09 15.03
CA ALA A 260 12.57 8.80 15.45
C ALA A 260 12.07 9.81 16.49
N ARG A 261 10.78 10.16 16.40
CA ARG A 261 10.10 10.94 17.47
C ARG A 261 10.14 10.17 18.80
N ALA A 262 10.07 10.88 19.92
CA ALA A 262 9.91 10.24 21.23
C ALA A 262 8.69 9.30 21.25
N LEU A 263 8.84 8.11 21.84
CA LEU A 263 7.81 7.07 21.81
C LEU A 263 6.59 7.46 22.60
N ALA A 264 6.77 7.90 23.84
CA ALA A 264 5.69 8.25 24.73
C ALA A 264 4.76 9.34 24.14
N PRO A 265 5.24 10.51 23.68
CA PRO A 265 4.36 11.52 23.06
C PRO A 265 3.66 11.03 21.79
N THR A 266 4.33 10.21 20.97
CA THR A 266 3.74 9.66 19.74
C THR A 266 2.58 8.71 20.05
N LEU A 267 2.73 7.86 21.07
CA LEU A 267 1.68 6.95 21.51
C LEU A 267 0.55 7.70 22.21
N SER A 268 0.87 8.65 23.10
CA SER A 268 -0.12 9.47 23.80
C SER A 268 -1.01 10.25 22.83
N GLY A 269 -0.44 10.85 21.78
CA GLY A 269 -1.23 11.54 20.76
C GLY A 269 -2.18 10.61 20.00
N ARG A 270 -1.77 9.39 19.69
CA ARG A 270 -2.64 8.40 19.03
C ARG A 270 -3.74 7.90 19.96
N LEU A 271 -3.39 7.57 21.20
CA LEU A 271 -4.37 7.18 22.22
C LEU A 271 -5.38 8.29 22.49
N TYR A 272 -4.97 9.55 22.43
CA TYR A 272 -5.87 10.70 22.51
C TYR A 272 -6.88 10.70 21.35
N ILE A 273 -6.41 10.64 20.10
CA ILE A 273 -7.26 10.58 18.90
C ILE A 273 -8.22 9.38 18.98
N TRP A 274 -7.71 8.21 19.34
CA TRP A 274 -8.51 6.98 19.44
C TRP A 274 -9.54 7.06 20.55
N ARG A 275 -9.21 7.67 21.69
CA ARG A 275 -10.15 7.85 22.79
C ARG A 275 -11.32 8.71 22.36
N VAL A 276 -11.04 9.89 21.79
CA VAL A 276 -12.07 10.81 21.27
C VAL A 276 -12.91 10.11 20.21
N THR A 277 -12.29 9.40 19.25
CA THR A 277 -13.01 8.71 18.18
C THR A 277 -13.87 7.55 18.69
N SER A 278 -13.34 6.73 19.60
CA SER A 278 -13.97 5.49 20.07
C SER A 278 -15.30 5.71 20.78
N SER A 279 -15.52 6.86 21.42
CA SER A 279 -16.78 7.17 22.10
C SER A 279 -17.97 7.37 21.16
N HIS A 280 -17.72 7.51 19.85
CA HIS A 280 -18.76 7.78 18.84
C HIS A 280 -19.02 6.60 17.90
N LEU A 281 -18.30 5.47 18.03
CA LEU A 281 -18.41 4.34 17.10
C LEU A 281 -19.79 3.65 17.10
N LEU A 282 -20.57 3.82 18.16
CA LEU A 282 -21.90 3.23 18.29
C LEU A 282 -23.03 4.14 17.76
N GLU A 283 -22.71 5.37 17.34
CA GLU A 283 -23.71 6.30 16.78
C GLU A 283 -24.15 5.89 15.36
N ARG A 284 -23.23 5.36 14.55
CA ARG A 284 -23.50 4.85 13.19
C ARG A 284 -22.86 3.46 12.97
N PRO A 285 -23.34 2.42 13.67
CA PRO A 285 -22.60 1.17 13.79
C PRO A 285 -22.53 0.35 12.49
N LEU A 286 -23.53 0.42 11.61
CA LEU A 286 -23.58 -0.47 10.44
C LEU A 286 -22.66 0.01 9.30
N PHE A 287 -22.96 1.19 8.75
CA PHE A 287 -22.34 1.72 7.53
C PHE A 287 -21.52 3.00 7.76
N GLY A 288 -21.33 3.40 9.02
CA GLY A 288 -20.55 4.59 9.37
C GLY A 288 -21.18 5.89 8.89
N TYR A 289 -20.37 6.94 8.86
CA TYR A 289 -20.77 8.27 8.41
C TYR A 289 -20.50 8.52 6.92
N GLY A 290 -19.91 7.56 6.22
CA GLY A 290 -19.57 7.63 4.81
C GLY A 290 -18.07 7.90 4.55
N PRO A 291 -17.55 7.61 3.33
CA PRO A 291 -16.12 7.70 3.06
C PRO A 291 -15.56 9.12 3.13
N GLY A 292 -14.53 9.32 3.96
CA GLY A 292 -13.92 10.61 4.25
C GLY A 292 -14.60 11.40 5.36
N ALA A 293 -15.49 10.76 6.14
CA ALA A 293 -16.18 11.43 7.24
C ALA A 293 -15.25 11.72 8.43
N PHE A 294 -14.19 10.92 8.63
CA PHE A 294 -13.31 11.05 9.79
C PHE A 294 -12.80 12.49 10.03
N GLU A 295 -12.27 13.16 9.00
CA GLU A 295 -11.70 14.52 9.13
C GLU A 295 -12.74 15.53 9.64
N ALA A 296 -13.97 15.49 9.11
CA ALA A 296 -15.05 16.38 9.53
C ALA A 296 -15.56 16.03 10.94
N LYS A 297 -15.79 14.74 11.21
CA LYS A 297 -16.34 14.27 12.49
C LYS A 297 -15.37 14.41 13.65
N PHE A 298 -14.08 14.20 13.43
CA PHE A 298 -13.08 14.34 14.49
C PHE A 298 -13.06 15.76 15.07
N ILE A 299 -13.21 16.79 14.22
CA ILE A 299 -13.28 18.20 14.67
C ILE A 299 -14.51 18.42 15.59
N GLU A 300 -15.66 17.89 15.20
CA GLU A 300 -16.91 17.97 15.97
C GLU A 300 -16.75 17.28 17.34
N TRP A 301 -16.27 16.04 17.33
CA TRP A 301 -16.08 15.22 18.52
C TRP A 301 -15.00 15.77 19.45
N GLU A 302 -13.88 16.24 18.92
CA GLU A 302 -12.82 16.88 19.72
C GLU A 302 -13.33 18.16 20.39
N THR A 303 -14.08 18.98 19.65
CA THR A 303 -14.68 20.21 20.20
C THR A 303 -15.65 19.92 21.33
N ALA A 304 -16.53 18.92 21.17
CA ALA A 304 -17.45 18.47 22.21
C ALA A 304 -16.70 17.92 23.43
N TYR A 305 -15.69 17.07 23.20
CA TYR A 305 -14.84 16.49 24.24
C TYR A 305 -14.20 17.57 25.15
N TRP A 306 -13.75 18.68 24.57
CA TRP A 306 -13.24 19.81 25.36
C TRP A 306 -14.33 20.66 26.01
N ARG A 307 -15.44 20.94 25.31
CA ARG A 307 -16.56 21.72 25.88
C ARG A 307 -17.18 21.05 27.10
N GLU A 308 -17.25 19.73 27.11
CA GLU A 308 -17.81 18.94 28.20
C GLU A 308 -16.83 18.71 29.35
N GLY A 309 -15.63 19.31 29.31
CA GLY A 309 -14.63 19.18 30.37
C GLY A 309 -13.98 17.81 30.47
N ARG A 310 -14.09 16.95 29.44
CA ARG A 310 -13.46 15.62 29.41
C ARG A 310 -11.96 15.69 29.14
N GLY A 311 -11.49 16.77 28.53
CA GLY A 311 -10.07 16.98 28.21
C GLY A 311 -9.23 17.49 29.37
N SER A 312 -8.01 16.98 29.48
CA SER A 312 -7.04 17.34 30.53
C SER A 312 -5.89 18.20 29.99
N ALA A 313 -5.22 18.98 30.84
CA ALA A 313 -4.20 19.95 30.42
C ALA A 313 -3.03 19.31 29.62
N ASP A 314 -2.63 18.09 29.97
CA ASP A 314 -1.60 17.31 29.29
C ASP A 314 -1.98 16.87 27.86
N GLN A 315 -3.29 16.78 27.56
CA GLN A 315 -3.79 16.42 26.23
C GLN A 315 -3.81 17.59 25.26
N ARG A 316 -3.72 18.83 25.75
CA ARG A 316 -3.86 20.05 24.93
C ARG A 316 -2.81 20.14 23.81
N GLN A 317 -1.64 19.53 24.00
CA GLN A 317 -0.58 19.45 22.99
C GLN A 317 -0.94 18.59 21.77
N PHE A 318 -1.95 17.73 21.87
CA PHE A 318 -2.40 16.83 20.80
C PHE A 318 -3.67 17.31 20.10
N ALA A 319 -4.31 18.34 20.63
CA ALA A 319 -5.54 18.90 20.08
C ALA A 319 -5.29 19.63 18.75
N GLY A 320 -6.21 19.52 17.81
CA GLY A 320 -6.15 20.22 16.53
C GLY A 320 -6.65 19.39 15.35
N LEU A 321 -6.57 19.98 14.15
CA LEU A 321 -7.06 19.36 12.92
C LEU A 321 -6.36 18.03 12.64
N GLN A 322 -7.14 16.95 12.56
CA GLN A 322 -6.68 15.61 12.18
C GLN A 322 -7.40 15.15 10.93
N ALA A 323 -6.64 14.94 9.85
CA ALA A 323 -7.19 14.39 8.61
C ALA A 323 -7.42 12.87 8.67
N HIS A 324 -6.76 12.17 9.59
CA HIS A 324 -6.78 10.70 9.69
C HIS A 324 -6.63 10.20 11.13
N ALA A 325 -7.13 9.00 11.41
CA ALA A 325 -7.14 8.41 12.75
C ALA A 325 -5.78 7.85 13.19
N HIS A 326 -4.80 7.80 12.28
CA HIS A 326 -3.55 7.04 12.45
C HIS A 326 -3.79 5.57 12.82
N ASN A 327 -4.89 5.01 12.33
CA ASN A 327 -5.31 3.62 12.43
C ASN A 327 -6.40 3.39 11.38
N ASP A 328 -6.05 2.76 10.25
CA ASP A 328 -7.00 2.51 9.16
C ASP A 328 -8.22 1.71 9.61
N TYR A 329 -8.07 0.78 10.57
CA TYR A 329 -9.19 -0.02 11.04
C TYR A 329 -10.20 0.80 11.83
N LEU A 330 -9.71 1.75 12.64
CA LEU A 330 -10.56 2.69 13.35
C LEU A 330 -11.21 3.69 12.38
N GLU A 331 -10.46 4.18 11.39
CA GLU A 331 -10.98 5.07 10.36
C GLU A 331 -12.05 4.38 9.51
N VAL A 332 -11.85 3.12 9.14
CA VAL A 332 -12.87 2.30 8.45
C VAL A 332 -14.12 2.10 9.29
N LEU A 333 -14.01 1.98 10.63
CA LEU A 333 -15.20 1.93 11.49
C LEU A 333 -15.98 3.25 11.46
N VAL A 334 -15.29 4.38 11.46
CA VAL A 334 -15.94 5.71 11.36
C VAL A 334 -16.59 5.89 10.00
N ASP A 335 -15.85 5.63 8.94
CA ASP A 335 -16.32 5.87 7.58
C ASP A 335 -17.37 4.85 7.14
N ARG A 336 -17.19 3.56 7.45
CA ARG A 336 -17.95 2.44 6.87
C ARG A 336 -18.59 1.51 7.90
N GLY A 337 -18.49 1.81 9.19
CA GLY A 337 -19.07 1.01 10.26
C GLY A 337 -18.48 -0.40 10.38
N TRP A 338 -19.14 -1.23 11.19
CA TRP A 338 -18.75 -2.61 11.42
C TRP A 338 -18.84 -3.46 10.15
N VAL A 339 -19.78 -3.18 9.25
CA VAL A 339 -19.88 -3.91 7.97
C VAL A 339 -18.64 -3.64 7.12
N GLY A 340 -18.18 -2.39 7.07
CA GLY A 340 -16.94 -2.01 6.40
C GLY A 340 -15.69 -2.65 7.01
N LEU A 341 -15.57 -2.64 8.35
CA LEU A 341 -14.43 -3.25 9.02
C LEU A 341 -14.40 -4.76 8.81
N LEU A 342 -15.51 -5.46 9.05
CA LEU A 342 -15.58 -6.91 8.92
C LEU A 342 -15.30 -7.37 7.50
N SER A 343 -15.85 -6.68 6.49
CA SER A 343 -15.57 -7.00 5.09
C SER A 343 -14.09 -6.79 4.72
N LEU A 344 -13.43 -5.75 5.23
CA LEU A 344 -11.99 -5.54 5.05
C LEU A 344 -11.15 -6.65 5.71
N LEU A 345 -11.48 -7.02 6.95
CA LEU A 345 -10.76 -8.08 7.68
C LEU A 345 -10.93 -9.44 6.99
N VAL A 346 -12.13 -9.77 6.53
CA VAL A 346 -12.42 -11.00 5.78
C VAL A 346 -11.71 -10.98 4.42
N LEU A 347 -11.64 -9.83 3.74
CA LEU A 347 -10.87 -9.67 2.50
C LEU A 347 -9.38 -9.99 2.70
N ILE A 348 -8.75 -9.37 3.70
CA ILE A 348 -7.35 -9.63 4.04
C ILE A 348 -7.15 -11.10 4.43
N ALA A 349 -8.00 -11.63 5.32
CA ALA A 349 -7.88 -13.00 5.81
C ALA A 349 -8.07 -14.04 4.70
N SER A 350 -9.10 -13.90 3.86
CA SER A 350 -9.36 -14.82 2.76
C SER A 350 -8.21 -14.88 1.75
N PHE A 351 -7.59 -13.73 1.47
CA PHE A 351 -6.38 -13.68 0.65
C PHE A 351 -5.17 -14.32 1.34
N LEU A 352 -4.91 -14.02 2.61
CA LEU A 352 -3.78 -14.60 3.35
C LEU A 352 -3.91 -16.12 3.50
N VAL A 353 -5.13 -16.64 3.66
CA VAL A 353 -5.40 -18.09 3.62
C VAL A 353 -5.03 -18.67 2.26
N PHE A 354 -5.45 -18.04 1.16
CA PHE A 354 -5.04 -18.45 -0.19
C PHE A 354 -3.51 -18.42 -0.36
N ALA A 355 -2.86 -17.31 0.00
CA ALA A 355 -1.41 -17.15 -0.12
C ALA A 355 -0.64 -18.18 0.72
N PHE A 356 -1.10 -18.46 1.94
CA PHE A 356 -0.53 -19.49 2.81
C PHE A 356 -0.65 -20.88 2.18
N GLN A 357 -1.84 -21.24 1.69
CA GLN A 357 -2.06 -22.54 1.04
C GLN A 357 -1.19 -22.72 -0.21
N GLN A 358 -1.08 -21.69 -1.06
CA GLN A 358 -0.25 -21.76 -2.26
C GLN A 358 1.23 -21.85 -1.93
N THR A 359 1.71 -21.01 -1.02
CA THR A 359 3.13 -20.96 -0.66
C THR A 359 3.58 -22.20 0.11
N THR A 360 2.71 -22.81 0.91
CA THR A 360 3.07 -24.04 1.64
C THR A 360 3.04 -25.30 0.77
N ARG A 361 2.23 -25.31 -0.31
CA ARG A 361 2.22 -26.39 -1.31
C ARG A 361 3.41 -26.31 -2.25
N SER A 362 3.74 -25.11 -2.71
CA SER A 362 4.84 -24.89 -3.67
C SER A 362 5.58 -23.59 -3.31
N PRO A 363 6.54 -23.63 -2.38
CA PRO A 363 7.17 -22.42 -1.87
C PRO A 363 7.99 -21.74 -2.96
N THR A 364 7.47 -20.63 -3.48
CA THR A 364 8.24 -19.69 -4.29
C THR A 364 8.70 -18.54 -3.42
N GLY A 365 9.87 -17.99 -3.75
CA GLY A 365 10.33 -16.78 -3.10
C GLY A 365 9.33 -15.63 -3.28
N LEU A 366 8.72 -15.52 -4.48
CA LEU A 366 7.89 -14.38 -4.85
C LEU A 366 6.52 -14.39 -4.16
N MET A 367 5.86 -15.54 -4.02
CA MET A 367 4.60 -15.65 -3.26
C MET A 367 4.81 -15.36 -1.78
N ALA A 368 5.86 -15.92 -1.20
CA ALA A 368 6.22 -15.67 0.20
C ALA A 368 6.54 -14.19 0.43
N ALA A 369 7.27 -13.55 -0.49
CA ALA A 369 7.61 -12.14 -0.42
C ALA A 369 6.39 -11.22 -0.61
N GLY A 370 5.56 -11.47 -1.63
CA GLY A 370 4.37 -10.67 -1.88
C GLY A 370 3.40 -10.70 -0.70
N SER A 371 3.14 -11.88 -0.14
CA SER A 371 2.31 -12.04 1.06
C SER A 371 2.94 -11.43 2.32
N ALA A 372 4.27 -11.49 2.48
CA ALA A 372 4.97 -10.82 3.58
C ALA A 372 4.85 -9.28 3.49
N GLY A 373 4.93 -8.71 2.28
CA GLY A 373 4.71 -7.28 2.05
C GLY A 373 3.29 -6.82 2.38
N LEU A 374 2.29 -7.66 2.08
CA LEU A 374 0.90 -7.41 2.46
C LEU A 374 0.70 -7.40 3.97
N VAL A 375 1.29 -8.37 4.67
CA VAL A 375 1.25 -8.43 6.14
C VAL A 375 1.93 -7.21 6.74
N ALA A 376 3.06 -6.76 6.19
CA ALA A 376 3.73 -5.53 6.59
C ALA A 376 2.79 -4.31 6.50
N LEU A 377 2.14 -4.10 5.35
CA LEU A 377 1.20 -2.98 5.15
C LEU A 377 -0.02 -3.07 6.07
N ALA A 378 -0.64 -4.25 6.20
CA ALA A 378 -1.75 -4.47 7.13
C ALA A 378 -1.33 -4.24 8.60
N THR A 379 -0.07 -4.53 8.95
CA THR A 379 0.43 -4.27 10.30
C THR A 379 0.64 -2.77 10.53
N VAL A 380 1.19 -2.04 9.55
CA VAL A 380 1.33 -0.58 9.64
C VAL A 380 -0.04 0.08 9.80
N ALA A 381 -1.09 -0.47 9.18
CA ALA A 381 -2.47 0.02 9.25
C ALA A 381 -3.07 0.08 10.66
N PHE A 382 -2.50 -0.60 11.67
CA PHE A 382 -2.91 -0.44 13.08
C PHE A 382 -2.44 0.88 13.71
N VAL A 383 -1.38 1.46 13.16
CA VAL A 383 -0.64 2.56 13.77
C VAL A 383 -0.35 3.66 12.75
N ASP A 384 -0.90 3.58 11.56
CA ASP A 384 -0.88 4.63 10.55
C ASP A 384 -2.01 4.30 9.56
N PHE A 385 -2.00 4.94 8.40
CA PHE A 385 -3.10 4.84 7.46
C PHE A 385 -2.68 4.58 5.99
N PRO A 386 -1.82 3.57 5.72
CA PRO A 386 -1.41 3.23 4.36
C PRO A 386 -2.59 2.82 3.45
N LEU A 387 -3.70 2.32 3.99
CA LEU A 387 -4.86 1.93 3.20
C LEU A 387 -5.72 3.13 2.75
N HIS A 388 -5.47 4.33 3.29
CA HIS A 388 -6.05 5.60 2.80
C HIS A 388 -5.08 6.41 1.92
N ARG A 389 -3.99 5.78 1.44
CA ARG A 389 -3.03 6.41 0.53
C ARG A 389 -2.97 5.71 -0.83
N PRO A 390 -3.03 6.45 -1.95
CA PRO A 390 -3.19 5.85 -3.28
C PRO A 390 -1.99 4.96 -3.67
N THR A 391 -0.77 5.36 -3.31
CA THR A 391 0.45 4.60 -3.67
C THR A 391 0.54 3.29 -2.89
N GLU A 392 0.34 3.35 -1.58
CA GLU A 392 0.47 2.21 -0.68
C GLU A 392 -0.70 1.23 -0.85
N LEU A 393 -1.92 1.73 -1.07
CA LEU A 393 -3.04 0.87 -1.41
C LEU A 393 -2.88 0.26 -2.82
N CYS A 394 -2.35 0.98 -3.81
CA CYS A 394 -1.98 0.39 -5.10
C CYS A 394 -0.89 -0.67 -4.95
N LEU A 395 0.13 -0.45 -4.11
CA LEU A 395 1.13 -1.46 -3.78
C LEU A 395 0.47 -2.69 -3.15
N PHE A 396 -0.43 -2.50 -2.18
CA PHE A 396 -1.19 -3.59 -1.56
C PHE A 396 -1.90 -4.44 -2.64
N TRP A 397 -2.69 -3.83 -3.51
CA TRP A 397 -3.36 -4.51 -4.61
C TRP A 397 -2.40 -5.14 -5.63
N THR A 398 -1.25 -4.51 -5.89
CA THR A 398 -0.18 -5.05 -6.76
C THR A 398 0.45 -6.31 -6.16
N LEU A 399 0.69 -6.35 -4.85
CA LEU A 399 1.24 -7.53 -4.18
C LEU A 399 0.24 -8.70 -4.20
N ILE A 400 -1.06 -8.43 -4.07
CA ILE A 400 -2.13 -9.43 -4.28
C ILE A 400 -2.04 -9.99 -5.71
N ALA A 401 -1.95 -9.12 -6.72
CA ALA A 401 -1.83 -9.53 -8.12
C ALA A 401 -0.58 -10.37 -8.37
N VAL A 402 0.59 -9.98 -7.84
CA VAL A 402 1.85 -10.73 -7.97
C VAL A 402 1.71 -12.16 -7.45
N VAL A 403 1.16 -12.33 -6.25
CA VAL A 403 0.97 -13.67 -5.63
C VAL A 403 -0.04 -14.49 -6.43
N TYR A 404 -1.14 -13.88 -6.88
CA TYR A 404 -2.16 -14.55 -7.70
C TYR A 404 -1.60 -15.03 -9.05
N LEU A 405 -0.92 -14.15 -9.78
CA LEU A 405 -0.36 -14.46 -11.10
C LEU A 405 0.74 -15.53 -11.03
N GLU A 406 1.60 -15.49 -10.00
CA GLU A 406 2.59 -16.55 -9.75
C GLU A 406 1.92 -17.90 -9.45
N ALA A 407 0.76 -17.90 -8.77
CA ALA A 407 0.00 -19.13 -8.52
C ALA A 407 -0.56 -19.70 -9.83
N GLU A 408 -1.18 -18.82 -10.63
CA GLU A 408 -1.84 -19.19 -11.87
C GLU A 408 -0.83 -19.77 -12.88
N GLN A 409 0.30 -19.09 -13.11
CA GLN A 409 1.33 -19.56 -14.03
C GLN A 409 1.84 -20.97 -13.70
N ARG A 410 1.92 -21.30 -12.40
CA ARG A 410 2.34 -22.63 -11.96
C ARG A 410 1.28 -23.69 -12.18
N THR A 411 0.02 -23.37 -11.91
CA THR A 411 -1.08 -24.30 -12.19
C THR A 411 -1.16 -24.61 -13.68
N SER A 412 -0.93 -23.62 -14.54
CA SER A 412 -0.88 -23.83 -15.99
C SER A 412 0.32 -24.69 -16.40
N ALA A 413 1.51 -24.45 -15.84
CA ALA A 413 2.72 -25.22 -16.14
C ALA A 413 2.69 -26.67 -15.63
N ALA A 414 1.90 -26.97 -14.59
CA ALA A 414 1.72 -28.34 -14.08
C ALA A 414 0.68 -29.16 -14.86
N GLY A 415 -0.19 -28.49 -15.63
CA GLY A 415 -1.22 -29.12 -16.47
C GLY A 415 -0.83 -29.27 -17.94
N SER A 416 0.28 -28.67 -18.37
CA SER A 416 0.93 -28.85 -19.68
C SER A 416 2.00 -29.91 -19.62
#